data_AF-X8DGA4-F1
#
_entry.id   AF-X8DGA4-F1
#
_cell.length_a   1.000
_cell.length_b   1.000
_cell.length_c   1.000
_cell.angle_alpha   90.00
_cell.angle_beta   90.00
_cell.angle_gamma   90.00
#
_symmetry.space_group_name_H-M   'P 1'
#
loop_
_entity.id
_entity.type
_entity.pdbx_description
1 polymer ?
#
loop_
_entity_poly.entity_id
_entity_poly.type
_entity_poly.pdbx_seq_one_letter_code
_entity_poly.pdbx_strand_id
1 'polypeptide(L)'
;MKAAPVTVHGRPSWTVVDARGLPIVETEQFLHWLRAVDRSYNTVRSYAQHLSLFYRWLSARGIAWDSVDFNALCDFVGALSAGLPPLQTWRGHRSAGTVKAVSAAIREFYEFHRVEGRGPTQLVLTRNPSRLPRRSHNFLAHVEQRRPSEVSRLSRPGRQPAETVQVIDFEADFGRLLQAAYTDRDRLLLSALYDLGLRVGQALGLRHSDLDPMRKRVHVHRREDNANGALSKQRTPFTVDAPNVSLTCTPPICSVKSSLWTVITCS
;
A
#
# COMPACT_ATOMS: atom_id res chain seq x y z
N MET A 1 8.13 15.47 15.07
CA MET A 1 7.61 15.62 13.70
C MET A 1 6.44 14.69 13.48
N LYS A 2 5.45 15.09 12.68
CA LYS A 2 4.26 14.27 12.37
C LYS A 2 3.81 14.49 10.93
N ALA A 3 3.26 13.46 10.30
CA ALA A 3 2.54 13.63 9.05
C ALA A 3 1.18 14.28 9.32
N ALA A 4 0.83 15.31 8.56
CA ALA A 4 -0.39 16.08 8.72
C ALA A 4 -1.14 16.20 7.38
N PRO A 5 -2.48 16.13 7.38
CA PRO A 5 -3.27 16.42 6.19
C PRO A 5 -3.17 17.92 5.85
N VAL A 6 -3.12 18.23 4.55
CA VAL A 6 -3.07 19.60 4.02
C VAL A 6 -3.86 19.67 2.73
N THR A 7 -4.35 20.84 2.35
CA THR A 7 -4.98 21.06 1.05
C THR A 7 -4.00 21.79 0.13
N VAL A 8 -3.68 21.19 -1.02
CA VAL A 8 -2.77 21.74 -2.03
C VAL A 8 -3.54 21.87 -3.33
N HIS A 9 -3.61 23.09 -3.89
CA HIS A 9 -4.40 23.40 -5.10
C HIS A 9 -5.86 22.89 -5.03
N GLY A 10 -6.51 23.03 -3.87
CA GLY A 10 -7.90 22.59 -3.67
C GLY A 10 -8.09 21.07 -3.53
N ARG A 11 -7.01 20.28 -3.53
CA ARG A 11 -7.06 18.82 -3.37
C ARG A 11 -6.47 18.39 -2.02
N PRO A 12 -7.04 17.37 -1.36
CA PRO A 12 -6.49 16.84 -0.13
C PRO A 12 -5.12 16.19 -0.39
N SER A 13 -4.18 16.43 0.50
CA SER A 13 -2.83 15.88 0.46
C SER A 13 -2.24 15.74 1.86
N TRP A 14 -0.96 15.40 1.94
CA TRP A 14 -0.23 15.19 3.18
C TRP A 14 1.12 15.89 3.14
N THR A 15 1.53 16.43 4.28
CA THR A 15 2.86 17.03 4.51
C THR A 15 3.45 16.49 5.81
N VAL A 16 4.69 16.84 6.13
CA VAL A 16 5.33 16.55 7.42
C VAL A 16 5.63 17.86 8.12
N VAL A 17 5.15 17.98 9.35
CA VAL A 17 5.34 19.17 10.19
C VAL A 17 6.26 18.89 11.36
N ASP A 18 6.96 19.93 11.80
CA ASP A 18 7.83 19.93 12.97
C ASP A 18 7.04 19.99 14.29
N ALA A 19 7.74 20.25 15.41
CA ALA A 19 7.10 20.38 16.72
C ALA A 19 6.26 21.66 16.86
N ARG A 20 6.53 22.70 16.06
CA ARG A 20 5.81 23.98 16.03
C ARG A 20 4.64 23.95 15.05
N GLY A 21 4.47 22.85 14.30
CA GLY A 21 3.43 22.71 13.28
C GLY A 21 3.82 23.30 11.93
N LEU A 22 5.07 23.72 11.74
CA LEU A 22 5.57 24.25 10.49
C LEU A 22 5.98 23.12 9.54
N PRO A 23 5.67 23.20 8.24
CA PRO A 23 6.12 22.22 7.26
C PRO A 23 7.64 22.14 7.20
N ILE A 24 8.16 20.92 7.15
CA ILE A 24 9.59 20.67 6.92
C ILE A 24 9.86 20.86 5.44
N VAL A 25 10.67 21.88 5.12
CA VAL A 25 10.87 22.39 3.75
C VAL A 25 11.31 21.29 2.78
N GLU A 26 12.27 20.48 3.18
CA GLU A 26 12.89 19.48 2.30
C GLU A 26 11.98 18.28 2.09
N THR A 27 11.16 17.96 3.08
CA THR A 27 10.09 16.98 2.93
C THR A 27 8.99 17.51 2.01
N GLU A 28 8.58 18.77 2.17
CA GLU A 28 7.52 19.36 1.35
C GLU A 28 7.91 19.47 -0.12
N GLN A 29 9.17 19.82 -0.42
CA GLN A 29 9.68 19.83 -1.80
C GLN A 29 9.59 18.45 -2.46
N PHE A 30 10.00 17.41 -1.75
CA PHE A 30 9.90 16.04 -2.23
C PHE A 30 8.45 15.58 -2.39
N LEU A 31 7.59 15.87 -1.42
CA LEU A 31 6.16 15.52 -1.52
C LEU A 31 5.46 16.31 -2.62
N HIS A 32 5.86 17.56 -2.88
CA HIS A 32 5.40 18.35 -4.01
C HIS A 32 5.80 17.71 -5.34
N TRP A 33 7.04 17.25 -5.47
CA TRP A 33 7.48 16.49 -6.65
C TRP A 33 6.66 15.22 -6.86
N LEU A 34 6.39 14.43 -5.81
CA LEU A 34 5.53 13.24 -5.93
C LEU A 34 4.14 13.58 -6.48
N ARG A 35 3.54 14.69 -6.04
CA ARG A 35 2.25 15.17 -6.55
C ARG A 35 2.35 15.59 -8.02
N ALA A 36 3.44 16.27 -8.40
CA ALA A 36 3.67 16.71 -9.77
C ALA A 36 3.85 15.54 -10.76
N VAL A 37 4.46 14.43 -10.34
CA VAL A 37 4.62 13.20 -11.15
C VAL A 37 3.39 12.27 -11.06
N ASP A 38 2.22 12.82 -10.71
CA ASP A 38 0.93 12.11 -10.66
C ASP A 38 0.96 10.84 -9.78
N ARG A 39 1.69 10.89 -8.65
CA ARG A 39 1.63 9.82 -7.64
C ARG A 39 0.30 9.88 -6.91
N SER A 40 -0.26 8.71 -6.63
CA SER A 40 -1.56 8.63 -5.95
C SER A 40 -1.54 9.28 -4.57
N TYR A 41 -2.68 9.82 -4.15
CA TYR A 41 -2.86 10.38 -2.80
C TYR A 41 -2.37 9.43 -1.70
N ASN A 42 -2.69 8.14 -1.81
CA ASN A 42 -2.25 7.13 -0.85
C ASN A 42 -0.73 6.97 -0.84
N THR A 43 -0.06 7.09 -1.99
CA THR A 43 1.40 7.08 -2.07
C THR A 43 1.99 8.28 -1.33
N VAL A 44 1.50 9.50 -1.61
CA VAL A 44 1.95 10.72 -0.93
C VAL A 44 1.73 10.62 0.59
N ARG A 45 0.57 10.11 1.01
CA ARG A 45 0.26 9.85 2.42
C ARG A 45 1.24 8.89 3.07
N SER A 46 1.48 7.73 2.46
CA SER A 46 2.43 6.75 2.99
C SER A 46 3.85 7.31 3.06
N TYR A 47 4.28 8.07 2.04
CA TYR A 47 5.60 8.69 2.01
C TYR A 47 5.75 9.74 3.11
N ALA A 48 4.75 10.61 3.31
CA ALA A 48 4.74 11.56 4.42
C ALA A 48 4.83 10.85 5.78
N GLN A 49 4.09 9.75 5.97
CA GLN A 49 4.18 8.93 7.18
C GLN A 49 5.57 8.34 7.39
N HIS A 50 6.16 7.76 6.34
CA HIS A 50 7.51 7.19 6.40
C HIS A 50 8.57 8.26 6.73
N LEU A 51 8.49 9.43 6.09
CA LEU A 51 9.39 10.54 6.35
C LEU A 51 9.20 11.11 7.76
N SER A 52 7.98 11.12 8.29
CA SER A 52 7.74 11.56 9.67
C SER A 52 8.46 10.66 10.69
N LEU A 53 8.57 9.36 10.44
CA LEU A 53 9.36 8.44 11.28
C LEU A 53 10.84 8.78 11.18
N PHE A 54 11.35 9.00 9.97
CA PHE A 54 12.74 9.36 9.74
C PHE A 54 13.13 10.66 10.44
N TYR A 55 12.35 11.72 10.25
CA TYR A 55 12.63 13.02 10.88
C TYR A 55 12.46 13.01 12.40
N ARG A 56 11.53 12.20 12.95
CA ARG A 56 11.46 11.99 14.41
C ARG A 56 12.77 11.42 14.96
N TRP A 57 13.34 10.46 14.26
CA TRP A 57 14.60 9.84 14.65
C TRP A 57 15.79 10.80 14.50
N LEU A 58 15.86 11.54 13.40
CA LEU A 58 16.88 12.58 13.19
C LEU A 58 16.86 13.62 14.31
N SER A 59 15.67 14.12 14.64
CA SER A 59 15.48 15.10 15.71
C SER A 59 15.92 14.59 17.07
N ALA A 60 15.62 13.33 17.39
CA ALA A 60 16.01 12.74 18.66
C ALA A 60 17.53 12.55 18.79
N ARG A 61 18.25 12.43 17.67
CA ARG A 61 19.71 12.32 17.63
C ARG A 61 20.43 13.64 17.37
N GLY A 62 19.70 14.72 17.09
CA GLY A 62 20.29 16.01 16.70
C GLY A 62 21.04 15.97 15.37
N ILE A 63 20.69 15.05 14.46
CA ILE A 63 21.34 14.88 13.16
C ILE A 63 20.56 15.67 12.11
N ALA A 64 21.24 16.55 11.37
CA ALA A 64 20.66 17.22 10.21
C ALA A 64 20.51 16.24 9.03
N TRP A 65 19.44 16.39 8.24
CA TRP A 65 19.13 15.46 7.15
C TRP A 65 20.21 15.41 6.05
N ASP A 66 20.93 16.52 5.85
CA ASP A 66 21.99 16.68 4.86
C ASP A 66 23.34 16.09 5.31
N SER A 67 23.47 15.80 6.60
CA SER A 67 24.70 15.32 7.25
C SER A 67 24.62 13.83 7.62
N VAL A 68 23.59 13.13 7.16
CA VAL A 68 23.37 11.70 7.47
C VAL A 68 24.35 10.83 6.70
N ASP A 69 25.08 9.98 7.42
CA ASP A 69 25.94 8.96 6.83
C ASP A 69 25.25 7.59 6.73
N PHE A 70 25.93 6.63 6.10
CA PHE A 70 25.37 5.29 5.92
C PHE A 70 25.19 4.53 7.25
N ASN A 71 26.07 4.76 8.23
CA ASN A 71 26.00 4.10 9.53
C ASN A 71 24.78 4.59 10.32
N ALA A 72 24.51 5.89 10.31
CA ALA A 72 23.30 6.48 10.85
C ALA A 72 22.04 5.85 10.23
N LEU A 73 22.01 5.60 8.92
CA LEU A 73 20.87 4.90 8.31
C LEU A 73 20.74 3.44 8.74
N CYS A 74 21.85 2.72 8.93
CA CYS A 74 21.83 1.37 9.49
C CYS A 74 21.24 1.37 10.91
N ASP A 75 21.66 2.31 11.75
CA ASP A 75 21.12 2.51 13.09
C ASP A 75 19.62 2.85 13.05
N PHE A 76 19.21 3.71 12.12
CA PHE A 76 17.80 4.05 11.92
C PHE A 76 16.98 2.80 11.59
N VAL A 77 17.43 1.98 10.63
CA VAL A 77 16.75 0.74 10.25
C VAL A 77 16.70 -0.25 11.42
N GLY A 78 17.76 -0.34 12.21
CA GLY A 78 17.79 -1.12 13.45
C GLY A 78 16.76 -0.66 14.46
N ALA A 79 16.76 0.64 14.80
CA ALA A 79 15.80 1.25 15.72
C ALA A 79 14.35 1.14 15.24
N LEU A 80 14.12 1.32 13.93
CA LEU A 80 12.81 1.19 13.30
C LEU A 80 12.28 -0.24 13.39
N SER A 81 13.15 -1.24 13.15
CA SER A 81 12.78 -2.66 13.20
C SER A 81 12.44 -3.11 14.61
N ALA A 82 13.25 -2.69 15.59
CA ALA A 82 13.08 -3.00 17.00
C ALA A 82 12.00 -2.15 17.70
N GLY A 83 11.49 -1.11 17.04
CA GLY A 83 10.52 -0.18 17.63
C GLY A 83 11.06 0.58 18.84
N LEU A 84 12.35 0.93 18.82
CA LEU A 84 12.99 1.68 19.90
C LEU A 84 12.49 3.14 19.90
N PRO A 85 12.48 3.83 21.05
CA PRO A 85 12.22 5.27 21.11
C PRO A 85 13.12 6.06 20.13
N PRO A 86 12.61 7.06 19.38
CA PRO A 86 11.24 7.60 19.38
C PRO A 86 10.31 6.92 18.37
N LEU A 87 10.60 5.70 17.92
CA LEU A 87 9.92 4.96 16.84
C LEU A 87 9.05 3.80 17.35
N GLN A 88 8.52 3.92 18.57
CA GLN A 88 7.74 2.88 19.20
C GLN A 88 6.55 2.44 18.35
N THR A 89 6.24 1.15 18.42
CA THR A 89 5.03 0.54 17.86
C THR A 89 4.36 -0.28 18.94
N TRP A 90 3.03 -0.34 18.91
CA TRP A 90 2.25 -1.10 19.89
C TRP A 90 2.67 -2.58 19.97
N ARG A 91 3.09 -3.16 18.84
CA ARG A 91 3.48 -4.57 18.75
C ARG A 91 4.96 -4.84 19.06
N GLY A 92 5.70 -3.85 19.57
CA GLY A 92 7.15 -3.93 19.80
C GLY A 92 7.95 -3.86 18.50
N HIS A 93 7.93 -4.93 17.68
CA HIS A 93 8.67 -4.99 16.43
C HIS A 93 7.83 -4.53 15.23
N ARG A 94 8.49 -3.91 14.24
CA ARG A 94 7.84 -3.59 12.94
C ARG A 94 8.02 -4.72 11.95
N SER A 95 7.00 -4.96 11.13
CA SER A 95 7.09 -5.94 10.05
C SER A 95 8.22 -5.58 9.08
N ALA A 96 8.90 -6.59 8.54
CA ALA A 96 9.94 -6.37 7.54
C ALA A 96 9.40 -5.66 6.28
N GLY A 97 8.11 -5.84 5.96
CA GLY A 97 7.45 -5.15 4.86
C GLY A 97 7.36 -3.64 5.09
N THR A 98 6.98 -3.24 6.31
CA THR A 98 6.95 -1.83 6.72
C THR A 98 8.34 -1.22 6.71
N VAL A 99 9.33 -1.89 7.30
CA VAL A 99 10.73 -1.40 7.31
C VAL A 99 11.23 -1.20 5.88
N LYS A 100 10.99 -2.16 4.98
CA LYS A 100 11.35 -2.05 3.57
C LYS A 100 10.66 -0.86 2.88
N ALA A 101 9.37 -0.64 3.15
CA ALA A 101 8.62 0.47 2.57
C ALA A 101 9.15 1.83 3.06
N VAL A 102 9.51 1.95 4.34
CA VAL A 102 10.14 3.15 4.90
C VAL A 102 11.52 3.37 4.29
N SER A 103 12.38 2.34 4.23
CA SER A 103 13.70 2.44 3.61
C SER A 103 13.63 2.80 2.13
N ALA A 104 12.61 2.33 1.41
CA ALA A 104 12.38 2.69 0.01
C ALA A 104 12.00 4.16 -0.15
N ALA A 105 11.14 4.69 0.73
CA ALA A 105 10.76 6.11 0.72
C ALA A 105 11.95 7.03 1.04
N ILE A 106 12.79 6.66 2.02
CA ILE A 106 14.01 7.40 2.37
C ILE A 106 15.01 7.39 1.20
N ARG A 107 15.15 6.24 0.52
CA ARG A 107 16.00 6.16 -0.67
C ARG A 107 15.53 7.09 -1.78
N GLU A 108 14.23 7.06 -2.12
CA GLU A 108 13.66 7.92 -3.16
C GLU A 108 13.75 9.41 -2.77
N PHE A 109 13.61 9.73 -1.48
CA PHE A 109 13.82 11.09 -0.95
C PHE A 109 15.25 11.59 -1.17
N TYR A 110 16.28 10.81 -0.83
CA TYR A 110 17.66 11.22 -1.06
C TYR A 110 18.04 11.20 -2.55
N GLU A 111 17.50 10.27 -3.34
CA GLU A 111 17.70 10.26 -4.79
C GLU A 111 17.14 11.54 -5.44
N PHE A 112 15.96 12.01 -5.00
CA PHE A 112 15.38 13.28 -5.42
C PHE A 112 16.28 14.47 -5.10
N HIS A 113 16.72 14.62 -3.85
CA HIS A 113 17.59 15.74 -3.44
C HIS A 113 18.97 15.69 -4.11
N ARG A 114 19.49 14.49 -4.38
CA ARG A 114 20.77 14.32 -5.07
C ARG A 114 20.75 14.87 -6.49
N VAL A 115 19.63 14.73 -7.21
CA VAL A 115 19.47 15.31 -8.56
C VAL A 115 19.53 16.84 -8.51
N GLU A 116 19.09 17.45 -7.42
CA GLU A 116 19.13 18.89 -7.19
C GLU A 116 20.46 19.36 -6.56
N GLY A 117 21.44 18.47 -6.39
CA GLY A 117 22.73 18.79 -5.78
C GLY A 117 22.69 19.01 -4.26
N ARG A 118 21.63 18.55 -3.59
CA ARG A 118 21.43 18.70 -2.14
C ARG A 118 21.58 17.37 -1.41
N GLY A 119 21.85 17.45 -0.11
CA GLY A 119 22.03 16.28 0.76
C GLY A 119 23.46 15.71 0.76
N PRO A 120 23.67 14.58 1.44
CA PRO A 120 25.01 14.04 1.69
C PRO A 120 25.63 13.42 0.42
N THR A 121 26.68 14.04 -0.12
CA THR A 121 27.35 13.64 -1.37
C THR A 121 27.94 12.23 -1.34
N GLN A 122 28.38 11.77 -0.16
CA GLN A 122 29.02 10.46 0.03
C GLN A 122 28.01 9.32 0.31
N LEU A 123 26.72 9.62 0.42
CA LEU A 123 25.71 8.65 0.81
C LEU A 123 25.29 7.77 -0.37
N VAL A 124 25.86 6.57 -0.44
CA VAL A 124 25.51 5.57 -1.46
C VAL A 124 24.44 4.63 -0.92
N LEU A 125 23.21 4.77 -1.41
CA LEU A 125 22.04 3.98 -0.98
C LEU A 125 21.73 2.77 -1.87
N THR A 126 22.22 2.75 -3.10
CA THR A 126 22.09 1.63 -4.04
C THR A 126 23.44 0.96 -4.28
N ARG A 127 23.42 -0.37 -4.35
CA ARG A 127 24.57 -1.17 -4.75
C ARG A 127 24.53 -1.31 -6.27
N ASN A 128 25.67 -1.07 -6.92
CA ASN A 128 25.80 -1.35 -8.35
C ASN A 128 25.55 -2.84 -8.59
N PRO A 129 24.52 -3.20 -9.38
CA PRO A 129 24.17 -4.60 -9.63
C PRO A 129 25.27 -5.40 -10.32
N SER A 130 26.20 -4.75 -11.04
CA SER A 130 27.35 -5.43 -11.66
C SER A 130 28.37 -5.96 -10.67
N ARG A 131 28.36 -5.46 -9.42
CA ARG A 131 29.27 -5.86 -8.33
C ARG A 131 28.66 -6.87 -7.37
N LEU A 132 27.45 -7.37 -7.62
CA LEU A 132 26.83 -8.43 -6.84
C LEU A 132 27.26 -9.81 -7.37
N PRO A 133 27.44 -10.83 -6.50
CA PRO A 133 27.65 -12.20 -6.95
C PRO A 133 26.52 -12.60 -7.90
N ARG A 134 26.85 -13.04 -9.13
CA ARG A 134 25.84 -13.54 -10.07
C ARG A 134 25.08 -14.67 -9.37
N ARG A 135 23.76 -14.50 -9.21
CA ARG A 135 22.90 -15.63 -8.87
C ARG A 135 23.03 -16.67 -9.98
N SER A 136 23.05 -17.95 -9.63
CA SER A 136 23.08 -19.05 -10.61
C SER A 136 21.98 -18.83 -11.64
N HIS A 137 22.34 -18.95 -12.93
CA HIS A 137 21.42 -18.72 -14.04
C HIS A 137 20.30 -19.74 -13.98
N ASN A 138 19.05 -19.27 -14.00
CA ASN A 138 17.93 -20.13 -14.34
C ASN A 138 18.04 -20.50 -15.83
N PHE A 139 17.47 -21.64 -16.22
CA PHE A 139 17.49 -22.19 -17.59
C PHE A 139 17.08 -21.18 -18.70
N LEU A 140 16.29 -20.15 -18.37
CA LEU A 140 15.83 -19.10 -19.29
C LEU A 140 16.50 -17.72 -19.08
N ALA A 141 17.62 -17.65 -18.35
CA ALA A 141 18.30 -16.39 -18.04
C ALA A 141 18.77 -15.62 -19.30
N HIS A 142 18.96 -16.31 -20.43
CA HIS A 142 19.34 -15.71 -21.71
C HIS A 142 18.17 -15.04 -22.46
N VAL A 143 16.92 -15.34 -22.09
CA VAL A 143 15.72 -14.76 -22.70
C VAL A 143 15.24 -13.53 -21.93
N GLU A 144 15.49 -13.46 -20.61
CA GLU A 144 15.24 -12.25 -19.83
C GLU A 144 16.31 -11.20 -20.14
N GLN A 145 16.04 -10.31 -21.11
CA GLN A 145 16.74 -9.02 -21.24
C GLN A 145 16.39 -8.05 -20.10
N ARG A 146 16.41 -8.52 -18.84
CA ARG A 146 16.19 -7.67 -17.68
C ARG A 146 17.47 -6.89 -17.40
N ARG A 147 17.40 -5.56 -17.56
CA ARG A 147 18.42 -4.66 -17.02
C ARG A 147 18.60 -4.97 -15.53
N PRO A 148 19.84 -5.09 -15.02
CA PRO A 148 20.06 -5.34 -13.62
C PRO A 148 19.44 -4.21 -12.79
N SER A 149 18.50 -4.52 -11.91
CA SER A 149 17.89 -3.51 -11.05
C SER A 149 18.85 -3.12 -9.94
N GLU A 150 18.95 -1.83 -9.66
CA GLU A 150 19.73 -1.33 -8.52
C GLU A 150 19.22 -1.95 -7.22
N VAL A 151 20.11 -2.57 -6.44
CA VAL A 151 19.74 -3.24 -5.19
C VAL A 151 19.96 -2.28 -4.03
N SER A 152 18.92 -2.01 -3.24
CA SER A 152 19.03 -1.16 -2.05
C SER A 152 20.02 -1.76 -1.04
N ARG A 153 20.97 -0.94 -0.56
CA ARG A 153 21.93 -1.34 0.51
C ARG A 153 21.28 -1.47 1.88
N LEU A 154 20.08 -0.93 2.05
CA LEU A 154 19.28 -1.01 3.29
C LEU A 154 18.34 -2.23 3.30
N SER A 155 18.37 -3.07 2.26
CA SER A 155 17.52 -4.25 2.19
C SER A 155 18.09 -5.38 3.05
N ARG A 156 17.39 -5.76 4.12
CA ARG A 156 17.73 -6.97 4.88
C ARG A 156 17.51 -8.20 3.99
N PRO A 157 18.52 -9.07 3.79
CA PRO A 157 18.31 -10.33 3.10
C PRO A 157 17.47 -11.22 4.01
N GLY A 158 16.29 -11.59 3.53
CA GLY A 158 15.36 -12.44 4.25
C GLY A 158 14.08 -12.55 3.44
N ARG A 159 13.85 -13.71 2.84
CA ARG A 159 12.53 -14.07 2.36
C ARG A 159 11.67 -14.08 3.63
N GLN A 160 10.71 -13.17 3.73
CA GLN A 160 9.71 -13.32 4.78
C GLN A 160 9.16 -14.74 4.63
N PRO A 161 9.07 -15.53 5.71
CA PRO A 161 8.26 -16.74 5.67
C PRO A 161 6.94 -16.30 5.04
N ALA A 162 6.52 -16.96 3.96
CA ALA A 162 5.20 -16.68 3.41
C ALA A 162 4.26 -16.82 4.60
N GLU A 163 3.68 -15.72 5.06
CA GLU A 163 2.68 -15.74 6.11
C GLU A 163 1.67 -16.76 5.62
N THR A 164 1.49 -17.85 6.36
CA THR A 164 0.62 -18.96 5.94
C THR A 164 -0.70 -18.32 5.58
N VAL A 165 -1.02 -18.30 4.29
CA VAL A 165 -2.24 -17.67 3.82
C VAL A 165 -3.35 -18.48 4.47
N GLN A 166 -4.03 -17.89 5.45
CA GLN A 166 -5.19 -18.50 6.04
C GLN A 166 -6.25 -18.53 4.95
N VAL A 167 -6.47 -19.72 4.40
CA VAL A 167 -7.52 -19.95 3.41
C VAL A 167 -8.81 -20.05 4.20
N ILE A 168 -9.73 -19.13 3.93
CA ILE A 168 -11.09 -19.19 4.47
C ILE A 168 -11.80 -20.35 3.77
N ASP A 169 -12.36 -21.29 4.54
CA ASP A 169 -13.16 -22.37 3.97
C ASP A 169 -14.45 -21.81 3.34
N PHE A 170 -14.77 -22.26 2.14
CA PHE A 170 -15.84 -21.73 1.30
C PHE A 170 -17.22 -21.93 1.92
N GLU A 171 -17.47 -23.10 2.52
CA GLU A 171 -18.82 -23.44 2.94
C GLU A 171 -19.09 -23.04 4.39
N ALA A 172 -18.17 -23.32 5.31
CA ALA A 172 -18.42 -23.14 6.74
C ALA A 172 -18.09 -21.73 7.25
N ASP A 173 -16.99 -21.13 6.82
CA ASP A 173 -16.52 -19.86 7.39
C ASP A 173 -17.19 -18.66 6.73
N PHE A 174 -17.31 -18.69 5.39
CA PHE A 174 -17.97 -17.63 4.65
C PHE A 174 -19.47 -17.55 4.97
N GLY A 175 -20.15 -18.70 5.07
CA GLY A 175 -21.57 -18.75 5.47
C GLY A 175 -21.81 -18.11 6.85
N ARG A 176 -20.93 -18.37 7.82
CA ARG A 176 -20.99 -17.74 9.16
C ARG A 176 -20.75 -16.24 9.11
N LEU A 177 -19.78 -15.77 8.32
CA LEU A 177 -19.53 -14.34 8.13
C LEU A 177 -20.75 -13.63 7.53
N LEU A 178 -21.42 -14.28 6.57
CA LEU A 178 -22.58 -13.70 5.89
C LEU A 178 -23.82 -13.66 6.78
N GLN A 179 -24.01 -14.67 7.64
CA GLN A 179 -25.06 -14.68 8.66
C GLN A 179 -24.83 -13.64 9.76
N ALA A 180 -23.57 -13.39 10.13
CA ALA A 180 -23.20 -12.36 11.09
C ALA A 180 -23.33 -10.93 10.54
N ALA A 181 -23.37 -10.76 9.21
CA ALA A 181 -23.57 -9.46 8.59
C ALA A 181 -25.01 -8.97 8.79
N TYR A 182 -25.14 -7.83 9.48
CA TYR A 182 -26.43 -7.24 9.85
C TYR A 182 -27.09 -6.47 8.69
N THR A 183 -26.31 -5.89 7.78
CA THR A 183 -26.83 -5.08 6.67
C THR A 183 -26.60 -5.76 5.31
N ASP A 184 -27.52 -5.54 4.37
CA ASP A 184 -27.37 -6.05 3.00
C ASP A 184 -26.18 -5.42 2.28
N ARG A 185 -25.77 -4.23 2.70
CA ARG A 185 -24.50 -3.61 2.28
C ARG A 185 -23.29 -4.45 2.66
N ASP A 186 -23.24 -4.93 3.89
CA ASP A 186 -22.12 -5.75 4.37
C ASP A 186 -22.12 -7.12 3.69
N ARG A 187 -23.31 -7.70 3.47
CA ARG A 187 -23.47 -8.93 2.69
C ARG A 187 -22.97 -8.77 1.26
N LEU A 188 -23.36 -7.69 0.59
CA LEU A 188 -22.90 -7.36 -0.75
C LEU A 188 -21.36 -7.21 -0.79
N LEU A 189 -20.78 -6.51 0.19
CA LEU A 189 -19.33 -6.32 0.26
C LEU A 189 -18.60 -7.66 0.45
N LEU A 190 -19.08 -8.52 1.35
CA LEU A 190 -18.50 -9.84 1.60
C LEU A 190 -18.55 -10.72 0.35
N SER A 191 -19.71 -10.80 -0.32
CA SER A 191 -19.85 -11.52 -1.59
C SER A 191 -18.96 -10.92 -2.69
N ALA A 192 -18.77 -9.60 -2.74
CA ALA A 192 -17.90 -8.95 -3.74
C ALA A 192 -16.42 -9.27 -3.53
N LEU A 193 -15.98 -9.35 -2.28
CA LEU A 193 -14.60 -9.72 -1.94
C LEU A 193 -14.35 -11.20 -2.22
N TYR A 194 -15.33 -12.05 -1.93
CA TYR A 194 -15.20 -13.50 -1.96
C TYR A 194 -15.47 -14.10 -3.35
N ASP A 195 -16.67 -13.87 -3.91
CA ASP A 195 -17.12 -14.48 -5.17
C ASP A 195 -16.42 -13.87 -6.40
N LEU A 196 -16.20 -12.55 -6.38
CA LEU A 196 -15.59 -11.82 -7.49
C LEU A 196 -14.07 -11.61 -7.29
N GLY A 197 -13.54 -11.92 -6.11
CA GLY A 197 -12.13 -11.68 -5.78
C GLY A 197 -11.72 -10.21 -5.84
N LEU A 198 -12.67 -9.28 -5.66
CA LEU A 198 -12.36 -7.85 -5.73
C LEU A 198 -11.49 -7.43 -4.54
N ARG A 199 -10.55 -6.52 -4.79
CA ARG A 199 -9.86 -5.85 -3.67
C ARG A 199 -10.84 -4.92 -2.97
N VAL A 200 -10.69 -4.75 -1.66
CA VAL A 200 -11.56 -3.85 -0.86
C VAL A 200 -11.71 -2.44 -1.46
N GLY A 201 -10.62 -1.84 -1.98
CA GLY A 201 -10.68 -0.53 -2.63
C GLY A 201 -11.43 -0.52 -3.96
N GLN A 202 -11.56 -1.67 -4.63
CA GLN A 202 -12.38 -1.83 -5.83
C GLN A 202 -13.85 -1.99 -5.45
N ALA A 203 -14.15 -2.88 -4.49
CA ALA A 203 -15.51 -3.10 -4.00
C ALA A 203 -16.15 -1.82 -3.42
N LEU A 204 -15.39 -1.06 -2.62
CA LEU A 204 -15.84 0.23 -2.08
C LEU A 204 -15.97 1.35 -3.13
N GLY A 205 -15.40 1.16 -4.33
CA GLY A 205 -15.46 2.11 -5.43
C GLY A 205 -16.55 1.79 -6.47
N LEU A 206 -17.26 0.67 -6.31
CA LEU A 206 -18.34 0.28 -7.22
C LEU A 206 -19.52 1.24 -7.12
N ARG A 207 -20.13 1.53 -8.28
CA ARG A 207 -21.42 2.22 -8.39
C ARG A 207 -22.47 1.29 -8.96
N HIS A 208 -23.75 1.61 -8.77
CA HIS A 208 -24.85 0.82 -9.37
C HIS A 208 -24.73 0.70 -10.90
N SER A 209 -24.20 1.75 -11.58
CA SER A 209 -23.95 1.74 -13.03
C SER A 209 -22.92 0.71 -13.50
N ASP A 210 -22.10 0.21 -12.57
CA ASP A 210 -21.00 -0.70 -12.87
C ASP A 210 -21.44 -2.17 -12.83
N LEU A 211 -22.67 -2.43 -12.38
CA LEU A 211 -23.27 -3.75 -12.29
C LEU A 211 -24.12 -4.00 -13.54
N ASP A 212 -23.87 -5.11 -14.24
CA ASP A 212 -24.77 -5.65 -15.29
C ASP A 212 -25.43 -6.92 -14.74
N PRO A 213 -26.64 -6.82 -14.16
CA PRO A 213 -27.39 -7.97 -13.64
C PRO A 213 -27.75 -9.00 -14.69
N MET A 214 -28.01 -8.55 -15.92
CA MET A 214 -28.44 -9.44 -17.00
C MET A 214 -27.31 -10.37 -17.43
N ARG A 215 -26.08 -9.86 -17.49
CA ARG A 215 -24.89 -10.63 -17.85
C ARG A 215 -24.11 -11.17 -16.67
N LYS A 216 -24.57 -10.89 -15.44
CA LYS A 216 -23.86 -11.20 -14.19
C LYS A 216 -22.43 -10.67 -14.18
N ARG A 217 -22.24 -9.44 -14.65
CA ARG A 217 -20.91 -8.81 -14.79
C ARG A 217 -20.74 -7.61 -13.88
N VAL A 218 -19.51 -7.39 -13.44
CA VAL A 218 -19.11 -6.20 -12.70
C VAL A 218 -17.97 -5.51 -13.43
N HIS A 219 -18.17 -4.23 -13.76
CA HIS A 219 -17.20 -3.38 -14.42
C HIS A 219 -16.41 -2.57 -13.39
N VAL A 220 -15.13 -2.86 -13.23
CA VAL A 220 -14.29 -2.16 -12.25
C VAL A 220 -13.60 -0.98 -12.92
N HIS A 221 -14.02 0.23 -12.54
CA HIS A 221 -13.41 1.48 -13.00
C HIS A 221 -12.58 2.14 -11.89
N ARG A 222 -11.41 2.68 -12.24
CA ARG A 222 -10.65 3.54 -11.35
C ARG A 222 -11.24 4.94 -11.38
N ARG A 223 -11.85 5.36 -10.27
CA ARG A 223 -12.47 6.68 -10.08
C ARG A 223 -11.71 7.46 -9.01
N GLU A 224 -11.52 8.76 -9.19
CA GLU A 224 -10.81 9.64 -8.25
C GLU A 224 -11.75 10.54 -7.44
N ASP A 225 -13.03 10.57 -7.80
CA ASP A 225 -14.11 11.41 -7.25
C ASP A 225 -14.96 10.68 -6.19
N ASN A 226 -14.50 9.53 -5.68
CA ASN A 226 -15.26 8.76 -4.69
C ASN A 226 -15.29 9.49 -3.34
N ALA A 227 -16.49 9.72 -2.80
CA ALA A 227 -16.69 10.42 -1.52
C ALA A 227 -15.99 9.75 -0.33
N ASN A 228 -15.80 8.42 -0.38
CA ASN A 228 -15.08 7.64 0.62
C ASN A 228 -13.56 7.60 0.42
N GLY A 229 -13.03 8.23 -0.63
CA GLY A 229 -11.61 8.22 -0.99
C GLY A 229 -11.07 6.87 -1.48
N ALA A 230 -11.94 5.89 -1.77
CA ALA A 230 -11.54 4.57 -2.25
C ALA A 230 -10.96 4.69 -3.67
N LEU A 231 -9.78 4.08 -3.88
CA LEU A 231 -9.07 4.14 -5.15
C LEU A 231 -8.59 2.74 -5.54
N SER A 232 -8.92 2.31 -6.76
CA SER A 232 -8.35 1.10 -7.35
C SER A 232 -6.86 1.30 -7.64
N LYS A 233 -6.04 0.33 -7.23
CA LYS A 233 -4.62 0.28 -7.58
C LYS A 233 -4.40 0.04 -9.08
N GLN A 234 -5.29 -0.72 -9.71
CA GLN A 234 -5.26 -0.97 -11.15
C GLN A 234 -5.78 0.27 -11.89
N ARG A 235 -4.98 0.80 -12.83
CA ARG A 235 -5.35 1.99 -13.61
C ARG A 235 -6.28 1.64 -14.78
N THR A 236 -6.10 0.48 -15.39
CA THR A 236 -6.91 0.02 -16.53
C THR A 236 -8.23 -0.55 -16.03
N PRO A 237 -9.37 -0.18 -16.62
CA PRO A 237 -10.65 -0.80 -16.30
C PRO A 237 -10.67 -2.26 -16.75
N PHE A 238 -11.37 -3.10 -15.99
CA PHE A 238 -11.53 -4.51 -16.33
C PHE A 238 -12.92 -4.99 -15.90
N THR A 239 -13.37 -6.10 -16.49
CA THR A 239 -14.66 -6.71 -16.18
C THR A 239 -14.42 -8.03 -15.48
N VAL A 240 -15.22 -8.31 -14.46
CA VAL A 240 -15.24 -9.60 -13.76
C VAL A 240 -16.60 -10.25 -14.00
N ASP A 241 -16.57 -11.49 -14.48
CA ASP A 241 -17.76 -12.33 -14.56
C ASP A 241 -18.03 -12.96 -13.18
N ALA A 242 -19.27 -12.87 -12.70
CA ALA A 242 -19.64 -13.52 -11.45
C ALA A 242 -19.75 -15.04 -11.65
N PRO A 243 -19.29 -15.86 -10.69
CA PRO A 243 -19.45 -17.30 -10.78
C PRO A 243 -20.94 -17.68 -10.85
N ASN A 244 -21.27 -18.64 -11.74
CA ASN A 244 -22.61 -19.21 -11.86
C ASN A 244 -22.89 -20.16 -10.68
N VAL A 245 -23.09 -19.61 -9.47
CA VAL A 245 -23.65 -20.40 -8.38
C VAL A 245 -25.15 -20.53 -8.65
N SER A 246 -25.60 -21.75 -8.94
CA SER A 246 -27.00 -22.12 -9.20
C SER A 246 -27.87 -21.82 -7.97
N LEU A 247 -28.86 -20.97 -8.19
CA LEU A 247 -29.85 -20.49 -7.22
C LEU A 247 -30.94 -21.54 -7.02
N THR A 248 -31.07 -22.11 -5.82
CA THR A 248 -32.31 -22.76 -5.39
C THR A 248 -32.93 -21.91 -4.29
N CYS A 249 -33.88 -21.06 -4.65
CA CYS A 249 -34.80 -20.42 -3.71
C CYS A 249 -35.88 -21.43 -3.33
N THR A 250 -35.89 -21.87 -2.08
CA THR A 250 -37.07 -22.50 -1.45
C THR A 250 -37.41 -21.76 -0.17
N PRO A 251 -38.53 -21.02 -0.09
CA PRO A 251 -39.07 -20.52 1.18
C PRO A 251 -39.62 -21.71 2.01
N PRO A 252 -39.56 -21.71 3.37
CA PRO A 252 -39.40 -20.57 4.27
C PRO A 252 -38.02 -20.48 4.96
N ILE A 253 -37.05 -21.30 4.57
CA ILE A 253 -35.72 -21.32 5.19
C ILE A 253 -34.73 -20.85 4.13
N CYS A 254 -34.21 -19.63 4.31
CA CYS A 254 -33.15 -19.07 3.50
C CYS A 254 -31.87 -19.88 3.74
N SER A 255 -31.77 -21.02 3.07
CA SER A 255 -30.63 -21.93 3.12
C SER A 255 -29.44 -21.27 2.44
N VAL A 256 -28.30 -21.39 3.12
CA VAL A 256 -26.98 -20.81 2.85
C VAL A 256 -26.55 -21.07 1.40
N LYS A 257 -26.86 -20.14 0.49
CA LYS A 257 -26.28 -20.01 -0.87
C LYS A 257 -26.72 -18.68 -1.50
N SER A 258 -26.50 -17.57 -0.82
CA SER A 258 -26.77 -16.25 -1.40
C SER A 258 -25.56 -15.77 -2.20
N SER A 259 -25.69 -15.82 -3.52
CA SER A 259 -24.77 -15.14 -4.43
C SER A 259 -24.92 -13.62 -4.32
N LEU A 260 -23.88 -12.88 -4.70
CA LEU A 260 -23.90 -11.42 -4.81
C LEU A 260 -25.16 -10.85 -5.48
N TRP A 261 -25.69 -11.54 -6.49
CA TRP A 261 -26.88 -11.11 -7.22
C TRP A 261 -28.16 -11.27 -6.42
N THR A 262 -28.27 -12.27 -5.54
CA THR A 262 -29.42 -12.45 -4.65
C THR A 262 -29.58 -11.28 -3.69
N VAL A 263 -28.46 -10.72 -3.23
CA VAL A 263 -28.44 -9.53 -2.36
C VAL A 263 -28.83 -8.28 -3.16
N ILE A 264 -28.35 -8.15 -4.41
CA ILE A 264 -28.65 -7.01 -5.28
C ILE A 264 -30.10 -7.00 -5.77
N THR A 265 -30.71 -8.16 -6.04
CA THR A 265 -32.09 -8.25 -6.57
C THR A 265 -33.18 -8.23 -5.50
N CYS A 266 -32.85 -8.46 -4.23
CA CYS A 266 -33.81 -8.41 -3.12
C CYS A 266 -33.82 -7.07 -2.35
N SER A 267 -32.89 -6.16 -2.63
CA SER A 267 -32.91 -4.76 -2.14
C SER A 267 -33.58 -3.85 -3.17
#